data_AF-A0A2I2G8Y8-F1
#
_entry.id   AF-A0A2I2G8Y8-F1
#
_cell.length_a   1.000
_cell.length_b   1.000
_cell.length_c   1.000
_cell.angle_alpha   90.00
_cell.angle_beta   90.00
_cell.angle_gamma   90.00
#
_symmetry.space_group_name_H-M   'P 1'
#
loop_
_entity.id
_entity.type
_entity.pdbx_description
1 polymer ?
#
loop_
_entity_poly.entity_id
_entity_poly.type
_entity_poly.pdbx_seq_one_letter_code
_entity_poly.pdbx_strand_id
1 'polypeptide(L)'
;MMRVSEFRILRWLRRVSPSRRHDLHKVLFGLTMADSSTAEQSPELGYSHDNLRHVVITATCFALILSTVSVILRLFCRVVTKTKMFLDDYLIIVALVFLYAVSFSGVILLYNGLGTHIYFVPPQELVVYMKTLSTGSFTYTLCIAFVKLSILAFYKRLFPIKPMVLGVNVVGSLVILWAYGVCLVGALTCIPFRKLWEPTTPGGCIDLPKFYYGLQIPNIVTDAIILAMPMKVVWNLHVPRAQKVALSGIFLLGFLTLIFDIIRLVAMVELSEAGNDITYAQTQPSVWTCIEPAVGITAACLSNMRPLFKFLPDMPKIPWPRSFRSLRSFTLSSSGRRKSHSGKRIRTTTVVEIHSRNSSKSASSG
;
A
#
# COMPACT_ATOMS: atom_id res chain seq x y z
N MET A 1 26.14 -8.73 -17.46
CA MET A 1 25.07 -9.07 -18.43
C MET A 1 23.69 -8.89 -17.77
N MET A 2 23.19 -7.66 -17.69
CA MET A 2 21.81 -7.34 -17.27
C MET A 2 21.11 -6.74 -18.48
N ARG A 3 20.35 -7.56 -19.23
CA ARG A 3 19.59 -7.09 -20.39
C ARG A 3 18.36 -7.97 -20.52
N VAL A 4 17.18 -7.34 -20.49
CA VAL A 4 15.93 -7.67 -21.24
C VAL A 4 14.66 -7.19 -20.49
N SER A 5 14.63 -7.13 -19.15
CA SER A 5 13.44 -6.69 -18.39
C SER A 5 13.26 -5.16 -18.29
N GLU A 6 14.34 -4.41 -18.05
CA GLU A 6 14.29 -2.94 -17.93
C GLU A 6 13.86 -2.24 -19.22
N PHE A 7 14.19 -2.84 -20.38
CA PHE A 7 13.85 -2.26 -21.69
C PHE A 7 12.38 -2.43 -22.08
N ARG A 8 11.65 -3.35 -21.45
CA ARG A 8 10.22 -3.59 -21.76
C ARG A 8 9.32 -2.57 -21.08
N ILE A 9 9.65 -2.16 -19.85
CA ILE A 9 8.91 -1.13 -19.12
C ILE A 9 9.16 0.24 -19.74
N LEU A 10 10.41 0.56 -20.09
CA LEU A 10 10.75 1.80 -20.82
C LEU A 10 10.16 1.85 -22.23
N ARG A 11 10.06 0.73 -22.96
CA ARG A 11 9.34 0.66 -24.25
C ARG A 11 7.83 0.73 -24.11
N TRP A 12 7.27 0.25 -23.01
CA TRP A 12 5.84 0.36 -22.72
C TRP A 12 5.48 1.81 -22.40
N LEU A 13 6.26 2.51 -21.56
CA LEU A 13 6.09 3.94 -21.26
C LEU A 13 6.22 4.83 -22.51
N ARG A 14 7.14 4.50 -23.43
CA ARG A 14 7.33 5.25 -24.69
C ARG A 14 6.23 5.03 -25.74
N ARG A 15 5.36 4.01 -25.57
CA ARG A 15 4.21 3.72 -26.46
C ARG A 15 2.89 4.30 -25.99
N VAL A 16 2.82 4.89 -24.80
CA VAL A 16 1.62 5.57 -24.32
C VAL A 16 1.56 6.95 -24.96
N SER A 17 0.74 7.06 -26.03
CA SER A 17 0.46 8.33 -26.69
C SER A 17 -0.09 9.35 -25.69
N PRO A 18 0.26 10.64 -25.79
CA PRO A 18 -0.15 11.68 -24.82
C PRO A 18 -1.65 11.72 -24.57
N SER A 19 -2.48 11.45 -25.59
CA SER A 19 -3.95 11.35 -25.46
C SER A 19 -4.44 10.22 -24.53
N ARG A 20 -3.72 9.09 -24.43
CA ARG A 20 -4.08 7.96 -23.54
C ARG A 20 -3.64 8.17 -22.08
N ARG A 21 -2.70 9.10 -21.84
CA ARG A 21 -2.30 9.54 -20.50
C ARG A 21 -3.42 10.32 -19.83
N HIS A 22 -4.14 11.18 -20.56
CA HIS A 22 -5.32 11.89 -20.07
C HIS A 22 -6.49 10.97 -19.68
N ASP A 23 -6.72 9.88 -20.41
CA ASP A 23 -7.80 8.94 -20.07
C ASP A 23 -7.47 8.07 -18.85
N LEU A 24 -6.20 7.68 -18.68
CA LEU A 24 -5.74 7.03 -17.44
C LEU A 24 -5.86 7.99 -16.25
N HIS A 25 -5.60 9.28 -16.48
CA HIS A 25 -5.75 10.35 -15.49
C HIS A 25 -7.20 10.45 -14.99
N LYS A 26 -8.19 10.41 -15.90
CA LYS A 26 -9.62 10.44 -15.54
C LYS A 26 -10.07 9.21 -14.73
N VAL A 27 -9.58 8.03 -15.08
CA VAL A 27 -9.97 6.78 -14.41
C VAL A 27 -9.33 6.65 -13.02
N LEU A 28 -8.09 7.11 -12.83
CA LEU A 28 -7.44 7.11 -11.52
C LEU A 28 -7.88 8.25 -10.59
N PHE A 29 -8.16 9.45 -11.12
CA PHE A 29 -8.63 10.60 -10.31
C PHE A 29 -10.13 10.54 -9.96
N GLY A 30 -10.95 9.79 -10.70
CA GLY A 30 -12.39 9.70 -10.46
C GLY A 30 -12.81 9.06 -9.13
N LEU A 31 -11.89 8.46 -8.37
CA LEU A 31 -12.18 7.83 -7.06
C LEU A 31 -11.76 8.69 -5.85
N THR A 32 -11.08 9.82 -6.04
CA THR A 32 -10.61 10.67 -4.92
C THR A 32 -11.11 12.12 -4.97
N MET A 33 -11.89 12.50 -5.97
CA MET A 33 -12.42 13.88 -6.10
C MET A 33 -13.93 13.84 -6.35
N ALA A 34 -14.68 13.55 -5.30
CA ALA A 34 -16.08 13.98 -5.20
C ALA A 34 -16.13 15.23 -4.31
N ASP A 35 -15.45 16.30 -4.73
CA ASP A 35 -15.93 17.68 -4.61
C ASP A 35 -15.04 18.61 -5.44
N SER A 36 -15.55 19.79 -5.76
CA SER A 36 -14.95 20.92 -6.48
C SER A 36 -15.01 20.93 -8.03
N SER A 37 -16.17 21.38 -8.50
CA SER A 37 -16.38 22.49 -9.46
C SER A 37 -15.84 22.38 -10.89
N THR A 38 -16.80 22.34 -11.82
CA THR A 38 -16.78 23.14 -13.05
C THR A 38 -16.29 24.57 -12.78
N ALA A 39 -15.17 24.97 -13.38
CA ALA A 39 -14.85 26.37 -13.63
C ALA A 39 -14.03 26.48 -14.92
N GLU A 40 -14.48 27.40 -15.75
CA GLU A 40 -14.04 27.78 -17.07
C GLU A 40 -12.53 28.07 -17.17
N GLN A 41 -12.00 27.84 -18.37
CA GLN A 41 -10.62 28.12 -18.74
C GLN A 41 -10.56 29.56 -19.30
N SER A 42 -9.85 30.45 -18.59
CA SER A 42 -9.50 31.81 -19.07
C SER A 42 -8.01 32.06 -18.80
N PRO A 43 -7.27 32.73 -19.71
CA PRO A 43 -5.83 32.91 -19.59
C PRO A 43 -5.52 34.14 -18.72
N GLU A 44 -5.48 33.97 -17.40
CA GLU A 44 -5.02 35.01 -16.47
C GLU A 44 -3.56 34.75 -16.07
N LEU A 45 -2.70 35.66 -16.50
CA LEU A 45 -1.28 35.75 -16.15
C LEU A 45 -1.16 36.31 -14.72
N GLY A 46 -1.36 35.50 -13.69
CA GLY A 46 -1.10 35.94 -12.31
C GLY A 46 -1.73 35.10 -11.20
N TYR A 47 -0.87 34.51 -10.36
CA TYR A 47 -1.15 34.06 -8.99
C TYR A 47 -2.24 32.99 -8.78
N SER A 48 -1.88 31.72 -9.02
CA SER A 48 -2.52 30.56 -8.37
C SER A 48 -1.54 29.84 -7.42
N HIS A 49 -0.80 30.62 -6.62
CA HIS A 49 0.20 30.08 -5.68
C HIS A 49 -0.42 29.57 -4.38
N ASP A 50 -1.52 30.15 -3.92
CA ASP A 50 -2.13 29.79 -2.65
C ASP A 50 -2.75 28.39 -2.69
N ASN A 51 -3.41 28.03 -3.80
CA ASN A 51 -4.08 26.74 -3.97
C ASN A 51 -3.11 25.56 -3.80
N LEU A 52 -1.92 25.64 -4.39
CA LEU A 52 -0.92 24.57 -4.36
C LEU A 52 -0.31 24.39 -2.97
N ARG A 53 -0.03 25.48 -2.26
CA ARG A 53 0.52 25.42 -0.90
C ARG A 53 -0.49 24.83 0.09
N HIS A 54 -1.75 25.21 -0.02
CA HIS A 54 -2.83 24.63 0.78
C HIS A 54 -2.99 23.13 0.55
N VAL A 55 -2.84 22.64 -0.69
CA VAL A 55 -2.88 21.20 -1.01
C VAL A 55 -1.74 20.44 -0.31
N VAL A 56 -0.51 20.96 -0.31
CA VAL A 56 0.62 20.30 0.37
C VAL A 56 0.41 20.24 1.89
N ILE A 57 -0.05 21.34 2.50
CA ILE A 57 -0.28 21.41 3.94
C ILE A 57 -1.39 20.44 4.35
N THR A 58 -2.54 20.47 3.65
CA THR A 58 -3.68 19.59 3.95
C THR A 58 -3.32 18.12 3.79
N ALA A 59 -2.61 17.75 2.71
CA ALA A 59 -2.12 16.39 2.50
C ALA A 59 -1.13 15.94 3.58
N THR A 60 -0.22 16.83 4.01
CA THR A 60 0.75 16.53 5.07
C THR A 60 0.06 16.32 6.42
N CYS A 61 -0.87 17.22 6.79
CA CYS A 61 -1.67 17.07 8.01
C CYS A 61 -2.49 15.78 7.99
N PHE A 62 -3.14 15.48 6.86
CA PHE A 62 -3.90 14.24 6.70
C PHE A 62 -3.01 12.99 6.87
N ALA A 63 -1.86 12.96 6.20
CA ALA A 63 -0.90 11.86 6.28
C ALA A 63 -0.39 11.65 7.72
N LEU A 64 -0.10 12.74 8.44
CA LEU A 64 0.32 12.68 9.85
C LEU A 64 -0.79 12.16 10.76
N ILE A 65 -2.00 12.70 10.67
CA ILE A 65 -3.12 12.26 11.52
C ILE A 65 -3.43 10.77 11.24
N LEU A 66 -3.49 10.38 9.97
CA LEU A 66 -3.81 9.00 9.58
C LEU A 66 -2.77 8.00 10.11
N SER A 67 -1.48 8.28 9.91
CA SER A 67 -0.39 7.40 10.35
C SER A 67 -0.27 7.31 11.87
N THR A 68 -0.41 8.44 12.56
CA THR A 68 -0.31 8.50 14.03
C THR A 68 -1.46 7.77 14.71
N VAL A 69 -2.70 8.04 14.30
CA VAL A 69 -3.88 7.33 14.80
C VAL A 69 -3.74 5.83 14.55
N SER A 70 -3.25 5.43 13.38
CA SER A 70 -3.05 4.01 13.05
C SER A 70 -2.03 3.31 13.94
N VAL A 71 -0.91 3.97 14.26
CA VAL A 71 0.11 3.42 15.16
C VAL A 71 -0.38 3.41 16.61
N ILE A 72 -1.05 4.47 17.06
CA ILE A 72 -1.65 4.52 18.41
C ILE A 72 -2.67 3.39 18.57
N LEU A 73 -3.56 3.21 17.60
CA LEU A 73 -4.54 2.13 17.62
C LEU A 73 -3.84 0.76 17.66
N ARG A 74 -2.74 0.57 16.91
CA ARG A 74 -1.95 -0.67 16.95
C ARG A 74 -1.39 -0.94 18.35
N LEU A 75 -0.82 0.08 19.00
CA LEU A 75 -0.28 -0.04 20.36
C LEU A 75 -1.39 -0.28 21.39
N PHE A 76 -2.52 0.42 21.25
CA PHE A 76 -3.69 0.20 22.08
C PHE A 76 -4.20 -1.24 21.99
N CYS A 77 -4.30 -1.79 20.78
CA CYS A 77 -4.66 -3.20 20.58
C CYS A 77 -3.69 -4.16 21.28
N ARG A 78 -2.38 -3.86 21.28
CA ARG A 78 -1.37 -4.68 21.98
C ARG A 78 -1.54 -4.66 23.49
N VAL A 79 -1.82 -3.48 24.06
CA VAL A 79 -2.08 -3.29 25.48
C VAL A 79 -3.34 -4.07 25.90
N VAL A 80 -4.43 -3.93 25.14
CA VAL A 80 -5.69 -4.66 25.40
C VAL A 80 -5.51 -6.17 25.32
N THR A 81 -4.74 -6.67 24.32
CA THR A 81 -4.49 -8.11 24.16
C THR A 81 -3.41 -8.63 25.11
N LYS A 82 -2.78 -7.78 25.94
CA LYS A 82 -1.67 -8.10 26.85
C LYS A 82 -0.50 -8.85 26.17
N THR A 83 -0.26 -8.55 24.90
CA THR A 83 0.82 -9.20 24.13
C THR A 83 2.12 -8.40 24.26
N LYS A 84 3.26 -9.10 24.37
CA LYS A 84 4.59 -8.46 24.33
C LYS A 84 4.81 -7.66 23.05
N MET A 85 5.64 -6.63 23.12
CA MET A 85 6.08 -5.86 21.94
C MET A 85 7.01 -6.73 21.09
N PHE A 86 6.77 -6.76 19.79
CA PHE A 86 7.58 -7.51 18.84
C PHE A 86 8.43 -6.56 18.00
N LEU A 87 9.43 -7.11 17.31
CA LEU A 87 10.31 -6.35 16.42
C LEU A 87 9.51 -5.56 15.36
N ASP A 88 8.39 -6.11 14.86
CA ASP A 88 7.50 -5.41 13.93
C ASP A 88 6.91 -4.11 14.49
N ASP A 89 6.63 -4.05 15.80
CA ASP A 89 6.07 -2.88 16.48
C ASP A 89 7.14 -1.80 16.70
N TYR A 90 8.40 -2.19 16.98
CA TYR A 90 9.50 -1.22 17.08
C TYR A 90 9.83 -0.60 15.71
N LEU A 91 9.89 -1.41 14.65
CA LEU A 91 10.19 -0.91 13.31
C LEU A 91 9.13 0.08 12.80
N ILE A 92 7.84 -0.14 13.10
CA ILE A 92 6.79 0.78 12.66
C ILE A 92 6.80 2.11 13.43
N ILE A 93 7.18 2.08 14.72
CA ILE A 93 7.39 3.31 15.50
C ILE A 93 8.56 4.12 14.91
N VAL A 94 9.66 3.45 14.58
CA VAL A 94 10.80 4.09 13.91
C VAL A 94 10.39 4.67 12.56
N ALA A 95 9.60 3.93 11.77
CA ALA A 95 9.06 4.45 10.50
C ALA A 95 8.20 5.71 10.69
N LEU A 96 7.38 5.77 11.75
CA LEU A 96 6.58 6.94 12.10
C LEU A 96 7.46 8.16 12.42
N VAL A 97 8.56 7.96 13.16
CA VAL A 97 9.52 9.04 13.43
C VAL A 97 10.14 9.58 12.15
N PHE A 98 10.53 8.70 11.21
CA PHE A 98 11.01 9.14 9.90
C PHE A 98 9.91 9.83 9.08
N LEU A 99 8.65 9.41 9.18
CA LEU A 99 7.54 10.10 8.53
C LEU A 99 7.39 11.54 9.06
N TYR A 100 7.50 11.75 10.38
CA TYR A 100 7.50 13.10 10.94
C TYR A 100 8.63 13.96 10.38
N ALA A 101 9.83 13.40 10.25
CA ALA A 101 10.95 14.10 9.64
C ALA A 101 10.71 14.43 8.16
N VAL A 102 10.08 13.53 7.38
CA VAL A 102 9.65 13.82 6.01
C VAL A 102 8.64 14.97 5.98
N SER A 103 7.61 14.92 6.83
CA SER A 103 6.60 15.99 6.90
C SER A 103 7.20 17.34 7.31
N PHE A 104 8.12 17.35 8.27
CA PHE A 104 8.82 18.56 8.69
C PHE A 104 9.70 19.12 7.56
N SER A 105 10.40 18.25 6.81
CA SER A 105 11.14 18.66 5.62
C SER A 105 10.23 19.28 4.55
N GLY A 106 9.01 18.76 4.38
CA GLY A 106 7.99 19.33 3.49
C GLY A 106 7.53 20.73 3.92
N VAL A 107 7.36 20.96 5.22
CA VAL A 107 7.03 22.29 5.77
C VAL A 107 8.18 23.28 5.54
N ILE A 108 9.43 22.88 5.78
CA ILE A 108 10.59 23.72 5.46
C ILE A 108 10.61 24.05 3.96
N LEU A 109 10.31 23.08 3.10
CA LEU A 109 10.24 23.28 1.65
C LEU A 109 9.18 24.33 1.26
N LEU A 110 8.01 24.29 1.89
CA LEU A 110 6.92 25.27 1.73
C LEU A 110 7.31 26.72 2.10
N TYR A 111 8.19 26.88 3.08
CA TYR A 111 8.72 28.19 3.46
C TYR A 111 9.83 28.69 2.52
N ASN A 112 10.57 27.78 1.88
CA ASN A 112 11.69 28.11 0.99
C ASN A 112 11.31 28.02 -0.51
N GLY A 113 10.03 28.26 -0.84
CA GLY A 113 9.57 28.41 -2.23
C GLY A 113 8.87 27.21 -2.87
N LEU A 114 8.56 26.12 -2.16
CA LEU A 114 7.76 25.03 -2.76
C LEU A 114 6.39 25.56 -3.24
N GLY A 115 6.07 25.33 -4.51
CA GLY A 115 4.83 25.83 -5.13
C GLY A 115 4.92 27.23 -5.72
N THR A 116 6.09 27.88 -5.67
CA THR A 116 6.37 29.13 -6.40
C THR A 116 7.29 28.89 -7.60
N HIS A 117 7.18 29.71 -8.65
CA HIS A 117 8.10 29.61 -9.79
C HIS A 117 9.51 30.00 -9.35
N ILE A 118 10.51 29.29 -9.87
CA ILE A 118 11.92 29.44 -9.45
C ILE A 118 12.42 30.88 -9.58
N TYR A 119 11.92 31.65 -10.55
CA TYR A 119 12.30 33.04 -10.80
C TYR A 119 11.98 34.00 -9.64
N PHE A 120 11.01 33.66 -8.79
CA PHE A 120 10.60 34.48 -7.65
C PHE A 120 11.24 34.04 -6.33
N VAL A 121 12.05 32.98 -6.34
CA VAL A 121 12.69 32.45 -5.13
C VAL A 121 14.08 33.06 -4.96
N PRO A 122 14.39 33.72 -3.83
CA PRO A 122 15.70 34.28 -3.60
C PRO A 122 16.77 33.17 -3.50
N PRO A 123 18.00 33.43 -3.98
CA PRO A 123 19.03 32.39 -4.10
C PRO A 123 19.44 31.78 -2.74
N GLN A 124 19.31 32.54 -1.65
CA GLN A 124 19.59 32.04 -0.30
C GLN A 124 18.58 30.98 0.15
N GLU A 125 17.30 31.18 -0.16
CA GLU A 125 16.24 30.19 0.14
C GLU A 125 16.38 28.94 -0.74
N LEU A 126 16.81 29.11 -2.00
CA LEU A 126 17.07 28.00 -2.91
C LEU A 126 18.17 27.06 -2.40
N VAL A 127 19.19 27.58 -1.71
CA VAL A 127 20.23 26.76 -1.05
C VAL A 127 19.62 25.89 0.04
N VAL A 128 18.74 26.45 0.87
CA VAL A 128 18.04 25.71 1.94
C VAL A 128 17.09 24.69 1.32
N TYR A 129 16.40 25.05 0.24
CA TYR A 129 15.51 24.17 -0.53
C TYR A 129 16.25 22.92 -1.03
N MET A 130 17.40 23.09 -1.70
CA MET A 130 18.19 21.97 -2.23
C MET A 130 18.75 21.06 -1.12
N LYS A 131 19.23 21.64 -0.01
CA LYS A 131 19.65 20.87 1.16
C LYS A 131 18.50 20.07 1.77
N THR A 132 17.32 20.67 1.84
CA THR A 132 16.12 20.04 2.40
C THR A 132 15.61 18.92 1.49
N LEU A 133 15.62 19.10 0.17
CA LEU A 133 15.30 18.04 -0.80
C LEU A 133 16.21 16.82 -0.68
N SER A 134 17.52 17.06 -0.56
CA SER A 134 18.50 15.99 -0.38
C SER A 134 18.25 15.23 0.93
N THR A 135 18.10 15.96 2.03
CA THR A 135 17.82 15.39 3.36
C THR A 135 16.48 14.63 3.38
N GLY A 136 15.46 15.18 2.74
CA GLY A 136 14.13 14.57 2.60
C GLY A 136 14.18 13.25 1.84
N SER A 137 15.02 13.14 0.80
CA SER A 137 15.20 11.90 0.03
C SER A 137 15.77 10.76 0.88
N PHE A 138 16.75 11.03 1.73
CA PHE A 138 17.29 10.04 2.68
C PHE A 138 16.24 9.62 3.70
N THR A 139 15.57 10.60 4.30
CA THR A 139 14.57 10.38 5.35
C THR A 139 13.38 9.57 4.83
N TYR A 140 12.91 9.89 3.62
CA TYR A 140 11.86 9.14 2.92
C TYR A 140 12.28 7.70 2.64
N THR A 141 13.49 7.49 2.10
CA THR A 141 14.00 6.15 1.80
C THR A 141 14.07 5.28 3.04
N LEU A 142 14.57 5.86 4.15
CA LEU A 142 14.62 5.18 5.44
C LEU A 142 13.21 4.86 5.96
N CYS A 143 12.27 5.81 5.88
CA CYS A 143 10.87 5.58 6.26
C CYS A 143 10.29 4.35 5.55
N ILE A 144 10.36 4.31 4.22
CA ILE A 144 9.84 3.19 3.42
C ILE A 144 10.56 1.88 3.73
N ALA A 145 11.88 1.91 3.91
CA ALA A 145 12.64 0.72 4.30
C ALA A 145 12.14 0.15 5.65
N PHE A 146 11.92 1.00 6.66
CA PHE A 146 11.39 0.57 7.96
C PHE A 146 9.95 0.05 7.88
N VAL A 147 9.07 0.68 7.09
CA VAL A 147 7.71 0.17 6.83
C VAL A 147 7.76 -1.23 6.23
N LYS A 148 8.57 -1.42 5.18
CA LYS A 148 8.76 -2.72 4.52
C LYS A 148 9.26 -3.75 5.52
N LEU A 149 10.34 -3.45 6.24
CA LEU A 149 10.91 -4.37 7.24
C LEU A 149 9.90 -4.74 8.34
N SER A 150 9.04 -3.81 8.77
CA SER A 150 7.94 -4.10 9.72
C SER A 150 6.94 -5.12 9.15
N ILE A 151 6.50 -4.93 7.90
CA ILE A 151 5.60 -5.86 7.21
C ILE A 151 6.24 -7.25 7.05
N LEU A 152 7.51 -7.29 6.64
CA LEU A 152 8.26 -8.54 6.51
C LEU A 152 8.42 -9.27 7.86
N ALA A 153 8.74 -8.54 8.93
CA ALA A 153 8.81 -9.10 10.28
C ALA A 153 7.45 -9.67 10.72
N PHE A 154 6.36 -8.98 10.38
CA PHE A 154 5.01 -9.48 10.61
C PHE A 154 4.70 -10.77 9.82
N TYR A 155 5.12 -10.88 8.56
CA TYR A 155 4.93 -12.10 7.76
C TYR A 155 5.70 -13.30 8.31
N LYS A 156 6.94 -13.08 8.76
CA LYS A 156 7.75 -14.12 9.42
C LYS A 156 7.06 -14.69 10.66
N ARG A 157 6.38 -13.84 11.42
CA ARG A 157 5.59 -14.24 12.60
C ARG A 157 4.29 -14.95 12.23
N LEU A 158 3.58 -14.45 11.22
CA LEU A 158 2.29 -14.99 10.82
C LEU A 158 2.42 -16.39 10.20
N PHE A 159 3.47 -16.62 9.42
CA PHE A 159 3.73 -17.89 8.74
C PHE A 159 5.14 -18.38 9.06
N PRO A 160 5.36 -19.06 10.19
CA PRO A 160 6.66 -19.61 10.58
C PRO A 160 7.02 -20.87 9.77
N ILE A 161 6.85 -20.82 8.44
CA ILE A 161 7.19 -21.90 7.50
C ILE A 161 8.56 -21.60 6.87
N LYS A 162 9.43 -22.61 6.77
CA LYS A 162 10.80 -22.49 6.22
C LYS A 162 10.88 -21.66 4.92
N PRO A 163 10.06 -21.91 3.87
CA PRO A 163 10.15 -21.12 2.63
C PRO A 163 9.73 -19.65 2.79
N MET A 164 8.78 -19.35 3.69
CA MET A 164 8.41 -17.96 3.99
C MET A 164 9.53 -17.25 4.73
N VAL A 165 10.10 -17.88 5.75
CA VAL A 165 11.21 -17.28 6.53
C VAL A 165 12.41 -16.98 5.63
N LEU A 166 12.74 -17.91 4.71
CA LEU A 166 13.80 -17.69 3.73
C LEU A 166 13.45 -16.52 2.79
N GLY A 167 12.23 -16.51 2.23
CA GLY A 167 11.76 -15.42 1.36
C GLY A 167 11.79 -14.06 2.05
N VAL A 168 11.34 -13.98 3.30
CA VAL A 168 11.39 -12.77 4.13
C VAL A 168 12.83 -12.31 4.36
N ASN A 169 13.74 -13.20 4.72
CA ASN A 169 15.14 -12.82 4.95
C ASN A 169 15.80 -12.32 3.65
N VAL A 170 15.54 -12.97 2.50
CA VAL A 170 16.06 -12.55 1.20
C VAL A 170 15.52 -11.18 0.81
N VAL A 171 14.19 -10.99 0.83
CA VAL A 171 13.58 -9.69 0.45
C VAL A 171 13.96 -8.60 1.45
N GLY A 172 14.05 -8.91 2.74
CA GLY A 172 14.52 -7.98 3.76
C GLY A 172 15.96 -7.52 3.51
N SER A 173 16.85 -8.44 3.13
CA SER A 173 18.22 -8.09 2.75
C SER A 173 18.28 -7.22 1.50
N LEU A 174 17.40 -7.47 0.51
CA LEU A 174 17.28 -6.65 -0.70
C LEU A 174 16.81 -5.22 -0.37
N VAL A 175 15.83 -5.07 0.53
CA VAL A 175 15.33 -3.76 0.97
C VAL A 175 16.42 -2.97 1.70
N ILE A 176 17.19 -3.63 2.59
CA ILE A 176 18.30 -2.99 3.30
C ILE A 176 19.40 -2.57 2.33
N LEU A 177 19.78 -3.45 1.39
CA LEU A 177 20.79 -3.16 0.38
C LEU A 177 20.35 -2.02 -0.54
N TRP A 178 19.07 -2.00 -0.94
CA TRP A 178 18.51 -0.91 -1.73
C TRP A 178 18.56 0.42 -0.95
N ALA A 179 18.09 0.46 0.29
CA ALA A 179 18.13 1.67 1.11
C ALA A 179 19.56 2.18 1.31
N TYR A 180 20.50 1.27 1.60
CA TYR A 180 21.92 1.59 1.72
C TYR A 180 22.49 2.14 0.41
N GLY A 181 22.17 1.51 -0.73
CA GLY A 181 22.61 1.94 -2.06
C GLY A 181 22.08 3.32 -2.42
N VAL A 182 20.81 3.60 -2.12
CA VAL A 182 20.20 4.93 -2.32
C VAL A 182 20.86 5.97 -1.44
N CYS A 183 21.15 5.66 -0.16
CA CYS A 183 21.87 6.57 0.73
C CYS A 183 23.30 6.85 0.22
N LEU A 184 24.00 5.83 -0.26
CA LEU A 184 25.36 5.98 -0.77
C LEU A 184 25.40 6.80 -2.06
N VAL A 185 24.55 6.47 -3.04
CA VAL A 185 24.47 7.21 -4.30
C VAL A 185 23.94 8.63 -4.05
N GLY A 186 22.98 8.78 -3.14
CA GLY A 186 22.47 10.09 -2.71
C GLY A 186 23.57 10.98 -2.11
N ALA A 187 24.42 10.43 -1.24
CA ALA A 187 25.56 11.16 -0.67
C ALA A 187 26.63 11.52 -1.72
N LEU A 188 26.72 10.73 -2.80
CA LEU A 188 27.63 10.93 -3.92
C LEU A 188 26.94 11.54 -5.16
N THR A 189 25.76 12.13 -5.00
CA THR A 189 25.00 12.73 -6.14
C THR A 189 25.83 13.79 -6.85
N CYS A 190 26.64 14.55 -6.10
CA CYS A 190 27.58 15.52 -6.62
C CYS A 190 28.96 15.34 -5.95
N ILE A 191 30.02 15.56 -6.72
CA ILE A 191 31.40 15.57 -6.24
C ILE A 191 32.00 16.93 -6.58
N PRO A 192 32.26 17.82 -5.60
CA PRO A 192 31.96 17.67 -4.16
C PRO A 192 30.47 17.81 -3.85
N PHE A 193 29.99 17.22 -2.73
CA PHE A 193 28.57 17.23 -2.34
C PHE A 193 27.99 18.65 -2.24
N ARG A 194 28.83 19.62 -1.86
CA ARG A 194 28.50 21.05 -1.80
C ARG A 194 27.99 21.63 -3.12
N LYS A 195 28.39 21.05 -4.26
CA LYS A 195 27.96 21.48 -5.60
C LYS A 195 26.46 21.33 -5.82
N LEU A 196 25.77 20.48 -5.05
CA LEU A 196 24.32 20.30 -5.15
C LEU A 196 23.54 21.60 -4.86
N TRP A 197 24.04 22.44 -3.94
CA TRP A 197 23.42 23.72 -3.61
C TRP A 197 24.28 24.94 -4.00
N GLU A 198 25.53 24.74 -4.39
CA GLU A 198 26.44 25.78 -4.89
C GLU A 198 26.93 25.44 -6.32
N PRO A 199 26.16 25.82 -7.37
CA PRO A 199 26.42 25.39 -8.74
C PRO A 199 27.75 25.93 -9.31
N THR A 200 28.30 27.01 -8.72
CA THR A 200 29.58 27.62 -9.09
C THR A 200 30.80 26.79 -8.68
N THR A 201 30.62 25.75 -7.85
CA THR A 201 31.71 24.89 -7.40
C THR A 201 32.20 23.98 -8.54
N PRO A 202 33.52 23.86 -8.80
CA PRO A 202 34.04 22.91 -9.78
C PRO A 202 33.74 21.47 -9.37
N GLY A 203 33.40 20.61 -10.34
CA GLY A 203 33.01 19.22 -10.06
C GLY A 203 31.94 18.69 -11.02
N GLY A 204 31.46 17.49 -10.75
CA GLY A 204 30.40 16.83 -11.53
C GLY A 204 29.22 16.40 -10.66
N CYS A 205 28.03 16.33 -11.25
CA CYS A 205 26.83 15.79 -10.62
C CYS A 205 26.22 14.71 -11.51
N ILE A 206 25.57 13.74 -10.89
CA ILE A 206 24.75 12.73 -11.57
C ILE A 206 23.44 13.39 -12.03
N ASP A 207 22.87 12.89 -13.13
CA ASP A 207 21.54 13.30 -13.57
C ASP A 207 20.47 12.98 -12.50
N LEU A 208 19.96 14.02 -11.83
CA LEU A 208 18.92 13.89 -10.78
C LEU A 208 17.71 13.06 -11.23
N PRO A 209 17.13 13.27 -12.43
CA PRO A 209 15.99 12.46 -12.88
C PRO A 209 16.32 10.96 -12.97
N LYS A 210 17.51 10.61 -13.49
CA LYS A 210 17.94 9.21 -13.59
C LYS A 210 18.13 8.59 -12.20
N PHE A 211 18.66 9.36 -11.26
CA PHE A 211 18.78 8.95 -9.86
C PHE A 211 17.40 8.65 -9.24
N TYR A 212 16.43 9.55 -9.38
CA TYR A 212 15.08 9.33 -8.84
C TYR A 212 14.35 8.16 -9.50
N TYR A 213 14.53 7.92 -10.80
CA TYR A 213 14.01 6.70 -11.44
C TYR A 213 14.66 5.43 -10.89
N GLY A 214 15.99 5.45 -10.71
CA GLY A 214 16.73 4.34 -10.11
C GLY A 214 16.34 4.08 -8.65
N LEU A 215 15.83 5.08 -7.94
CA LEU A 215 15.28 4.96 -6.59
C LEU A 215 13.87 4.35 -6.61
N GLN A 216 12.97 4.91 -7.42
CA GLN A 216 11.54 4.61 -7.37
C GLN A 216 11.20 3.25 -8.02
N ILE A 217 11.91 2.83 -9.08
CA ILE A 217 11.61 1.56 -9.77
C ILE A 217 11.85 0.34 -8.85
N PRO A 218 13.02 0.19 -8.20
CA PRO A 218 13.23 -0.91 -7.25
C PRO A 218 12.30 -0.84 -6.05
N ASN A 219 11.89 0.38 -5.64
CA ASN A 219 10.88 0.56 -4.59
C ASN A 219 9.58 -0.17 -4.96
N ILE A 220 8.99 0.17 -6.12
CA ILE A 220 7.75 -0.46 -6.63
C ILE A 220 7.90 -1.97 -6.80
N VAL A 221 9.05 -2.43 -7.32
CA VAL A 221 9.31 -3.86 -7.52
C VAL A 221 9.33 -4.60 -6.19
N THR A 222 9.98 -4.04 -5.17
CA THR A 222 10.00 -4.65 -3.84
C THR A 222 8.61 -4.66 -3.19
N ASP A 223 7.79 -3.63 -3.38
CA ASP A 223 6.39 -3.61 -2.92
C ASP A 223 5.55 -4.72 -3.57
N ALA A 224 5.68 -4.90 -4.88
CA ALA A 224 4.99 -5.99 -5.59
C ALA A 224 5.41 -7.38 -5.09
N ILE A 225 6.71 -7.57 -4.81
CA ILE A 225 7.23 -8.84 -4.27
C ILE A 225 6.66 -9.11 -2.87
N ILE A 226 6.67 -8.11 -2.00
CA ILE A 226 6.14 -8.22 -0.63
C ILE A 226 4.66 -8.58 -0.67
N LEU A 227 3.87 -7.92 -1.53
CA LEU A 227 2.45 -8.18 -1.72
C LEU A 227 2.18 -9.59 -2.29
N ALA A 228 3.02 -10.09 -3.19
CA ALA A 228 2.89 -11.43 -3.78
C ALA A 228 3.25 -12.57 -2.81
N MET A 229 4.08 -12.30 -1.81
CA MET A 229 4.62 -13.30 -0.89
C MET A 229 3.52 -14.06 -0.10
N PRO A 230 2.57 -13.41 0.59
CA PRO A 230 1.53 -14.11 1.33
C PRO A 230 0.51 -14.81 0.41
N MET A 231 0.31 -14.34 -0.84
CA MET A 231 -0.66 -14.94 -1.76
C MET A 231 -0.35 -16.40 -2.08
N LYS A 232 0.93 -16.71 -2.38
CA LYS A 232 1.36 -18.09 -2.67
C LYS A 232 1.06 -19.05 -1.53
N VAL A 233 1.27 -18.59 -0.29
CA VAL A 233 1.04 -19.41 0.91
C VAL A 233 -0.44 -19.60 1.19
N VAL A 234 -1.24 -18.53 1.01
CA VAL A 234 -2.68 -18.56 1.26
C VAL A 234 -3.41 -19.46 0.25
N TRP A 235 -2.94 -19.56 -0.98
CA TRP A 235 -3.57 -20.42 -2.00
C TRP A 235 -3.36 -21.91 -1.73
N ASN A 236 -2.27 -22.27 -1.06
CA ASN A 236 -1.97 -23.67 -0.72
C ASN A 236 -2.58 -24.11 0.62
N LEU A 237 -3.17 -23.19 1.40
CA LEU A 237 -3.69 -23.47 2.74
C LEU A 237 -5.22 -23.38 2.77
N HIS A 238 -5.89 -24.41 3.28
CA HIS A 238 -7.35 -24.47 3.44
C HIS A 238 -7.83 -23.53 4.57
N VAL A 239 -7.84 -22.22 4.29
CA VAL A 239 -8.17 -21.18 5.27
C VAL A 239 -9.71 -21.00 5.38
N PRO A 240 -10.28 -20.95 6.60
CA PRO A 240 -11.71 -20.71 6.80
C PRO A 240 -12.15 -19.34 6.25
N ARG A 241 -13.41 -19.26 5.77
CA ARG A 241 -13.95 -18.10 5.04
C ARG A 241 -13.76 -16.75 5.75
N ALA A 242 -13.88 -16.71 7.07
CA ALA A 242 -13.67 -15.49 7.86
C ALA A 242 -12.22 -14.95 7.79
N GLN A 243 -11.22 -15.84 7.81
CA GLN A 243 -9.82 -15.45 7.64
C GLN A 243 -9.52 -15.04 6.19
N LYS A 244 -10.22 -15.64 5.21
CA LYS A 244 -10.11 -15.27 3.79
C LYS A 244 -10.56 -13.82 3.53
N VAL A 245 -11.59 -13.34 4.23
CA VAL A 245 -12.04 -11.94 4.12
C VAL A 245 -10.99 -10.97 4.69
N ALA A 246 -10.43 -11.26 5.87
CA ALA A 246 -9.38 -10.42 6.46
C ALA A 246 -8.10 -10.38 5.59
N LEU A 247 -7.73 -11.53 4.99
CA LEU A 247 -6.65 -11.63 4.02
C LEU A 247 -6.91 -10.79 2.76
N SER A 248 -8.15 -10.79 2.26
CA SER A 248 -8.56 -9.99 1.11
C SER A 248 -8.46 -8.49 1.38
N GLY A 249 -8.85 -8.02 2.58
CA GLY A 249 -8.74 -6.61 2.94
C GLY A 249 -7.30 -6.11 2.95
N ILE A 250 -6.37 -6.94 3.44
CA ILE A 250 -4.95 -6.58 3.49
C ILE A 250 -4.31 -6.63 2.12
N PHE A 251 -4.77 -7.56 1.27
CA PHE A 251 -4.37 -7.58 -0.12
C PHE A 251 -4.81 -6.33 -0.87
N LEU A 252 -6.05 -5.87 -0.62
CA LEU A 252 -6.57 -4.63 -1.22
C LEU A 252 -5.74 -3.41 -0.79
N LEU A 253 -5.43 -3.30 0.50
CA LEU A 253 -4.61 -2.20 1.02
C LEU A 253 -3.20 -2.20 0.43
N GLY A 254 -2.56 -3.37 0.32
CA GLY A 254 -1.24 -3.46 -0.31
C GLY A 254 -1.29 -3.17 -1.82
N PHE A 255 -2.41 -3.45 -2.49
CA PHE A 255 -2.57 -3.07 -3.89
C PHE A 255 -2.74 -1.55 -4.05
N LEU A 256 -3.43 -0.90 -3.10
CA LEU A 256 -3.54 0.57 -3.07
C LEU A 256 -2.17 1.23 -2.85
N THR A 257 -1.32 0.71 -1.97
CA THR A 257 0.04 1.26 -1.78
C THR A 257 0.85 1.18 -3.07
N LEU A 258 0.77 0.06 -3.80
CA LEU A 258 1.43 -0.10 -5.09
C LEU A 258 0.94 0.93 -6.13
N ILE A 259 -0.36 1.23 -6.15
CA ILE A 259 -0.92 2.27 -7.02
C ILE A 259 -0.33 3.64 -6.68
N PHE A 260 -0.24 3.98 -5.40
CA PHE A 260 0.35 5.25 -4.97
C PHE A 260 1.81 5.38 -5.38
N ASP A 261 2.60 4.30 -5.30
CA ASP A 261 3.99 4.29 -5.75
C ASP A 261 4.12 4.58 -7.26
N ILE A 262 3.18 4.05 -8.06
CA ILE A 262 3.13 4.27 -9.51
C ILE A 262 2.73 5.71 -9.82
N ILE A 263 1.72 6.26 -9.13
CA ILE A 263 1.31 7.65 -9.30
C ILE A 263 2.47 8.59 -9.01
N ARG A 264 3.22 8.34 -7.93
CA ARG A 264 4.42 9.09 -7.61
C ARG A 264 5.48 8.99 -8.71
N LEU A 265 5.73 7.80 -9.25
CA LEU A 265 6.67 7.63 -10.37
C LEU A 265 6.26 8.50 -11.56
N VAL A 266 4.96 8.55 -11.90
CA VAL A 266 4.44 9.40 -12.98
C VAL A 266 4.66 10.88 -12.67
N ALA A 267 4.37 11.32 -11.43
CA ALA A 267 4.63 12.71 -11.02
C ALA A 267 6.13 13.08 -11.11
N MET A 268 7.03 12.14 -10.80
CA MET A 268 8.47 12.34 -10.97
C MET A 268 8.90 12.38 -12.45
N VAL A 269 8.18 11.66 -13.33
CA VAL A 269 8.40 11.77 -14.78
C VAL A 269 8.02 13.14 -15.28
N GLU A 270 6.85 13.63 -14.90
CA GLU A 270 6.36 14.97 -15.25
C GLU A 270 7.30 16.06 -14.76
N LEU A 271 7.84 15.93 -13.54
CA LEU A 271 8.87 16.82 -13.01
C LEU A 271 10.11 16.87 -13.92
N SER A 272 10.55 15.73 -14.45
CA SER A 272 11.72 15.68 -15.34
C SER A 272 11.47 16.33 -16.70
N GLU A 273 10.20 16.35 -17.15
CA GLU A 273 9.78 16.97 -18.40
C GLU A 273 9.47 18.48 -18.24
N ALA A 274 9.26 18.95 -17.00
CA ALA A 274 8.89 20.34 -16.67
C ALA A 274 10.01 21.39 -16.88
N GLY A 275 11.22 20.97 -17.24
CA GLY A 275 12.32 21.90 -17.57
C GLY A 275 12.84 22.70 -16.37
N ASN A 276 12.92 24.04 -16.51
CA ASN A 276 13.59 24.92 -15.55
C ASN A 276 12.75 25.24 -14.29
N ASP A 277 11.42 25.03 -14.31
CA ASP A 277 10.51 25.36 -13.21
C ASP A 277 10.36 24.20 -12.20
N ILE A 278 11.49 23.68 -11.74
CA ILE A 278 11.56 22.58 -10.76
C ILE A 278 10.78 22.89 -9.48
N THR A 279 10.87 24.11 -8.95
CA THR A 279 10.24 24.47 -7.67
C THR A 279 8.70 24.44 -7.70
N TYR A 280 8.12 24.74 -8.87
CA TYR A 280 6.67 24.68 -9.10
C TYR A 280 6.22 23.24 -9.36
N ALA A 281 6.89 22.55 -10.27
CA ALA A 281 6.57 21.17 -10.65
C ALA A 281 6.79 20.16 -9.51
N GLN A 282 7.68 20.46 -8.55
CA GLN A 282 7.98 19.60 -7.40
C GLN A 282 6.83 19.50 -6.39
N THR A 283 5.81 20.36 -6.48
CA THR A 283 4.65 20.35 -5.57
C THR A 283 3.93 19.00 -5.59
N GLN A 284 3.63 18.49 -6.78
CA GLN A 284 2.88 17.25 -6.95
C GLN A 284 3.66 16.03 -6.41
N PRO A 285 4.93 15.80 -6.76
CA PRO A 285 5.75 14.75 -6.13
C PRO A 285 5.86 14.87 -4.61
N SER A 286 5.88 16.09 -4.07
CA SER A 286 6.00 16.32 -2.62
C SER A 286 4.76 15.84 -1.86
N VAL A 287 3.56 16.06 -2.39
CA VAL A 287 2.30 15.55 -1.82
C VAL A 287 2.33 14.03 -1.72
N TRP A 288 2.70 13.36 -2.81
CA TRP A 288 2.80 11.90 -2.84
C TRP A 288 3.86 11.37 -1.88
N THR A 289 4.95 12.12 -1.67
CA THR A 289 6.02 11.76 -0.72
C THR A 289 5.56 11.71 0.74
N CYS A 290 4.51 12.46 1.10
CA CYS A 290 3.88 12.37 2.42
C CYS A 290 2.82 11.26 2.50
N ILE A 291 1.96 11.15 1.47
CA ILE A 291 0.81 10.24 1.48
C ILE A 291 1.25 8.78 1.41
N GLU A 292 2.18 8.46 0.50
CA GLU A 292 2.64 7.08 0.26
C GLU A 292 3.13 6.38 1.54
N PRO A 293 4.11 6.91 2.29
CA PRO A 293 4.55 6.28 3.53
C PRO A 293 3.46 6.24 4.60
N ALA A 294 2.57 7.23 4.67
CA ALA A 294 1.47 7.24 5.63
C ALA A 294 0.44 6.13 5.36
N VAL A 295 0.09 5.90 4.08
CA VAL A 295 -0.76 4.77 3.68
C VAL A 295 -0.04 3.45 3.93
N GLY A 296 1.27 3.36 3.64
CA GLY A 296 2.09 2.19 3.94
C GLY A 296 2.10 1.82 5.43
N ILE A 297 2.29 2.81 6.32
CA ILE A 297 2.22 2.62 7.77
C ILE A 297 0.82 2.14 8.19
N THR A 298 -0.22 2.77 7.65
CA THR A 298 -1.61 2.42 7.95
C THR A 298 -1.92 0.98 7.52
N ALA A 299 -1.50 0.58 6.32
CA ALA A 299 -1.65 -0.78 5.82
C ALA A 299 -0.88 -1.81 6.68
N ALA A 300 0.32 -1.46 7.14
CA ALA A 300 1.10 -2.30 8.05
C ALA A 300 0.42 -2.46 9.43
N CYS A 301 -0.16 -1.38 9.97
CA CYS A 301 -0.93 -1.39 11.21
C CYS A 301 -2.20 -2.24 11.12
N LEU A 302 -2.98 -2.06 10.05
CA LEU A 302 -4.19 -2.85 9.77
C LEU A 302 -3.87 -4.34 9.60
N SER A 303 -2.72 -4.65 9.01
CA SER A 303 -2.28 -6.04 8.82
C SER A 303 -2.10 -6.81 10.14
N ASN A 304 -1.71 -6.11 11.21
CA ASN A 304 -1.48 -6.70 12.53
C ASN A 304 -2.75 -6.79 13.40
N MET A 305 -3.80 -6.04 13.06
CA MET A 305 -5.09 -6.03 13.79
C MET A 305 -6.01 -7.21 13.45
N ARG A 306 -5.60 -8.14 12.59
CA ARG A 306 -6.36 -9.37 12.25
C ARG A 306 -6.95 -10.14 13.45
N PRO A 307 -6.28 -10.29 14.61
CA PRO A 307 -6.86 -11.00 15.75
C PRO A 307 -8.02 -10.24 16.39
N LEU A 308 -8.08 -8.91 16.24
CA LEU A 308 -9.07 -8.06 16.90
C LEU A 308 -10.48 -8.24 16.33
N PHE A 309 -10.61 -8.58 15.04
CA PHE A 309 -11.90 -8.93 14.44
C PHE A 309 -12.54 -10.19 15.05
N LYS A 310 -11.78 -10.99 15.81
CA LYS A 310 -12.34 -12.09 16.60
C LYS A 310 -12.80 -11.64 18.01
N PHE A 311 -12.30 -10.51 18.50
CA PHE A 311 -12.58 -9.95 19.82
C PHE A 311 -13.55 -8.75 19.77
N LEU A 312 -14.06 -8.36 18.59
CA LEU A 312 -15.32 -7.60 18.51
C LEU A 312 -16.47 -8.61 18.51
N PRO A 313 -17.05 -8.98 19.66
CA PRO A 313 -18.42 -9.45 19.67
C PRO A 313 -19.29 -8.28 19.15
N ASP A 314 -20.22 -8.59 18.25
CA ASP A 314 -21.29 -7.68 17.80
C ASP A 314 -20.93 -6.55 16.81
N MET A 315 -20.12 -6.84 15.79
CA MET A 315 -20.41 -6.18 14.49
C MET A 315 -21.74 -6.77 13.97
N PRO A 316 -22.80 -5.96 13.74
CA PRO A 316 -24.03 -6.46 13.16
C PRO A 316 -23.66 -7.16 11.86
N LYS A 317 -24.08 -8.43 11.72
CA LYS A 317 -23.89 -9.23 10.52
C LYS A 317 -24.49 -8.43 9.36
N ILE A 318 -23.65 -7.71 8.62
CA ILE A 318 -24.07 -7.04 7.39
C ILE A 318 -24.68 -8.14 6.53
N PRO A 319 -26.00 -8.11 6.26
CA PRO A 319 -26.63 -9.13 5.45
C PRO A 319 -26.04 -8.95 4.06
N TRP A 320 -25.09 -9.81 3.70
CA TRP A 320 -24.66 -9.89 2.32
C TRP A 320 -25.91 -10.10 1.46
N PRO A 321 -26.19 -9.23 0.47
CA PRO A 321 -27.34 -9.42 -0.39
C PRO A 321 -27.25 -10.81 -1.01
N ARG A 322 -28.31 -11.61 -0.79
CA ARG A 322 -28.41 -13.02 -1.21
C ARG A 322 -28.33 -13.25 -2.73
N SER A 323 -28.17 -12.17 -3.51
CA SER A 323 -28.11 -12.16 -4.97
C SER A 323 -26.97 -12.98 -5.56
N PHE A 324 -25.83 -13.14 -4.88
CA PHE A 324 -24.66 -13.81 -5.48
C PHE A 324 -24.67 -15.35 -5.43
N ARG A 325 -25.73 -15.99 -4.93
CA ARG A 325 -25.84 -17.46 -4.90
C ARG A 325 -26.59 -18.04 -6.13
N SER A 326 -27.15 -17.20 -7.00
CA SER A 326 -28.02 -17.64 -8.10
C SER A 326 -27.31 -18.04 -9.40
N LEU A 327 -25.99 -17.87 -9.54
CA LEU A 327 -25.30 -18.10 -10.82
C LEU A 327 -24.48 -19.39 -10.89
N ARG A 328 -24.82 -20.41 -10.09
CA ARG A 328 -24.21 -21.74 -10.19
C ARG A 328 -25.16 -22.91 -10.41
N SER A 329 -26.42 -22.63 -10.77
CA SER A 329 -27.41 -23.65 -11.09
C SER A 329 -28.04 -23.40 -12.45
N PHE A 330 -27.24 -23.27 -13.50
CA PHE A 330 -27.71 -23.49 -14.88
C PHE A 330 -26.60 -24.13 -15.69
N THR A 331 -26.99 -25.12 -16.51
CA THR A 331 -26.19 -26.16 -17.21
C THR A 331 -25.95 -27.41 -16.33
N LEU A 332 -26.50 -28.60 -16.57
CA LEU A 332 -27.36 -29.13 -17.62
C LEU A 332 -28.41 -30.08 -17.01
N SER A 333 -29.69 -29.87 -17.30
CA SER A 333 -30.70 -30.92 -17.25
C SER A 333 -31.14 -31.17 -18.70
N SER A 334 -30.52 -32.15 -19.35
CA SER A 334 -30.98 -32.64 -20.64
C SER A 334 -32.08 -33.67 -20.42
N SER A 335 -33.28 -33.30 -20.84
CA SER A 335 -34.47 -34.13 -20.95
C SER A 335 -34.20 -35.42 -21.73
N GLY A 336 -34.49 -36.57 -21.10
CA GLY A 336 -34.44 -37.90 -21.71
C GLY A 336 -35.75 -38.64 -21.42
N ARG A 337 -36.71 -38.47 -22.31
CA ARG A 337 -38.05 -39.09 -22.33
C ARG A 337 -37.95 -40.56 -22.77
N ARG A 338 -38.52 -41.54 -22.03
CA ARG A 338 -39.31 -42.68 -22.59
C ARG A 338 -39.81 -43.72 -21.55
N LYS A 339 -41.13 -43.93 -21.65
CA LYS A 339 -41.94 -45.18 -21.65
C LYS A 339 -42.20 -46.00 -20.37
N SER A 340 -43.50 -46.03 -20.08
CA SER A 340 -44.33 -47.04 -19.40
C SER A 340 -43.95 -48.50 -19.67
N HIS A 341 -43.95 -49.33 -18.62
CA HIS A 341 -44.55 -50.66 -18.67
C HIS A 341 -45.03 -51.16 -17.29
N SER A 342 -46.19 -51.82 -17.35
CA SER A 342 -46.99 -52.52 -16.34
C SER A 342 -46.26 -53.55 -15.46
N GLY A 343 -46.76 -53.79 -14.23
CA GLY A 343 -46.61 -55.12 -13.60
C GLY A 343 -46.60 -55.23 -12.07
N LYS A 344 -47.76 -55.63 -11.51
CA LYS A 344 -47.98 -56.54 -10.37
C LYS A 344 -47.52 -56.20 -8.93
N ARG A 345 -48.57 -56.04 -8.12
CA ARG A 345 -48.76 -56.34 -6.68
C ARG A 345 -48.20 -57.71 -6.24
N ILE A 346 -47.44 -57.73 -5.14
CA ILE A 346 -47.36 -58.88 -4.21
C ILE A 346 -47.41 -58.34 -2.77
N ARG A 347 -48.44 -58.77 -2.04
CA ARG A 347 -48.58 -58.67 -0.57
C ARG A 347 -47.78 -59.81 0.04
N THR A 348 -47.08 -59.55 1.14
CA THR A 348 -46.85 -60.59 2.16
C THR A 348 -47.10 -59.99 3.54
N THR A 349 -47.95 -60.68 4.28
CA THR A 349 -48.49 -60.37 5.61
C THR A 349 -47.92 -61.41 6.57
N THR A 350 -47.44 -60.98 7.74
CA THR A 350 -47.29 -61.75 9.00
C THR A 350 -46.82 -60.69 10.02
N VAL A 351 -47.64 -60.12 10.91
CA VAL A 351 -48.38 -60.63 12.09
C VAL A 351 -47.48 -61.28 13.15
N VAL A 352 -47.79 -60.91 14.41
CA VAL A 352 -47.35 -61.36 15.75
C VAL A 352 -46.51 -60.25 16.44
N GLU A 353 -47.08 -59.33 17.20
CA GLU A 353 -47.85 -59.39 18.47
C GLU A 353 -46.97 -59.33 19.75
N ILE A 354 -46.96 -58.12 20.33
CA ILE A 354 -47.11 -57.73 21.75
C ILE A 354 -46.38 -58.54 22.85
N HIS A 355 -45.48 -57.86 23.58
CA HIS A 355 -45.58 -57.85 25.05
C HIS A 355 -45.21 -56.51 25.68
N SER A 356 -45.87 -56.23 26.79
CA SER A 356 -46.13 -54.95 27.42
C SER A 356 -45.47 -54.85 28.79
N ARG A 357 -45.27 -53.60 29.24
CA ARG A 357 -45.25 -53.11 30.64
C ARG A 357 -44.11 -53.51 31.61
N ASN A 358 -43.32 -52.47 31.93
CA ASN A 358 -43.36 -51.71 33.18
C ASN A 358 -43.10 -52.44 34.52
N SER A 359 -42.08 -52.02 35.28
CA SER A 359 -42.20 -51.50 36.66
C SER A 359 -40.85 -51.42 37.40
N SER A 360 -40.44 -50.19 37.70
CA SER A 360 -40.00 -49.61 38.99
C SER A 360 -39.02 -50.29 39.98
N LYS A 361 -38.28 -49.38 40.67
CA LYS A 361 -37.62 -49.46 42.00
C LYS A 361 -36.30 -50.24 42.08
N SER A 362 -35.30 -49.91 42.89
CA SER A 362 -34.95 -48.78 43.76
C SER A 362 -33.63 -49.16 44.47
N ALA A 363 -32.84 -48.15 44.83
CA ALA A 363 -32.00 -48.09 46.04
C ALA A 363 -30.59 -48.71 46.12
N SER A 364 -29.75 -47.89 46.77
CA SER A 364 -28.66 -48.15 47.73
C SER A 364 -27.26 -48.59 47.28
N SER A 365 -26.34 -47.63 47.44
CA SER A 365 -25.19 -47.67 48.36
C SER A 365 -24.16 -48.80 48.26
N GLY A 366 -22.91 -48.39 48.04
CA GLY A 366 -21.68 -49.14 48.24
C GLY A 366 -20.49 -48.25 47.92
#